data_AF-A0A3B9CVS4-F1
#
_entry.id   AF-A0A3B9CVS4-F1
#
_cell.length_a   1.000
_cell.length_b   1.000
_cell.length_c   1.000
_cell.angle_alpha   90.00
_cell.angle_beta   90.00
_cell.angle_gamma   90.00
#
_symmetry.space_group_name_H-M   'P 1'
#
loop_
_entity.id
_entity.type
_entity.pdbx_description
1 polymer ?
#
loop_
_entity_poly.entity_id
_entity_poly.type
_entity_poly.pdbx_seq_one_letter_code
_entity_poly.pdbx_strand_id
1 'polypeptide(L)'
;MDWIPQTAITEARMKIVTPHTFRKRVTVYLLLTAVLAQSLTGCTRRFWREQGDAAAYDAVSEKLTDERWMNPRMDIAADPRSRFFDPYDPDEEPLPPDDPEAHKLMHCVDGHDGYEHWHKFGEVISVENPNWLIPYTNTLTPNPVDSHGQVEIPALTLTECVDLAYIHSREYQSAIEDVYLQALTVTEQRYLLNTRFLIAGPGLGGGLFSSNRTFSNGGVQSQSLQTGIGAQQLLPSGAQLSVDVLNTITWNVGSAQGSAPRLAWSLTQPLLAQAGRKIVLENITQAERNLLYQVRTLARFRQQQFVLVATDFLRIQQQQQTILNQENNIRQLKDQIEGQLFKSRLPVGAVSESIPQIPEGLQIPEPLQGKLVVEVQPGNKPQPTGLVRWTQPGPISDEEKQAMLAVSDSPTWQAAIRQLFSYKEGQQTNLNTAQLTSRLNEAESSLLTSRRALNDTLDAFKLRLGLPTNVSIQLDLSFLDQFESIEKALIEATTELKQFQYEMGVTIAAGVDGAPEYSALQAY
;
A
#
# COMPACT_ATOMS: atom_id res chain seq x y z
N MET A 1 -42.95 -104.54 -46.65
CA MET A 1 -42.10 -105.71 -46.40
C MET A 1 -40.71 -105.20 -46.11
N ASP A 2 -40.17 -105.63 -44.97
CA ASP A 2 -38.75 -105.76 -44.62
C ASP A 2 -37.87 -104.52 -44.33
N TRP A 3 -37.45 -104.47 -43.05
CA TRP A 3 -36.07 -104.36 -42.51
C TRP A 3 -35.22 -103.07 -42.67
N ILE A 4 -34.67 -102.63 -41.53
CA ILE A 4 -33.80 -101.46 -41.17
C ILE A 4 -32.33 -101.77 -41.61
N PRO A 5 -31.38 -100.84 -41.97
CA PRO A 5 -30.92 -99.75 -41.08
C PRO A 5 -30.22 -98.48 -41.66
N GLN A 6 -29.83 -97.63 -40.69
CA GLN A 6 -28.77 -96.61 -40.64
C GLN A 6 -29.13 -95.12 -40.83
N THR A 7 -28.84 -94.42 -39.74
CA THR A 7 -28.98 -93.00 -39.43
C THR A 7 -28.11 -92.12 -40.31
N ALA A 8 -28.70 -91.03 -40.81
CA ALA A 8 -28.03 -90.00 -41.58
C ALA A 8 -27.01 -89.23 -40.72
N ILE A 9 -25.76 -89.23 -41.18
CA ILE A 9 -24.69 -88.34 -40.73
C ILE A 9 -24.97 -86.96 -41.33
N THR A 10 -25.22 -85.96 -40.50
CA THR A 10 -25.29 -84.55 -40.90
C THR A 10 -23.88 -83.96 -40.92
N GLU A 11 -23.35 -83.70 -42.12
CA GLU A 11 -22.09 -82.97 -42.31
C GLU A 11 -22.23 -81.52 -41.84
N ALA A 12 -21.59 -81.20 -40.71
CA ALA A 12 -21.36 -79.82 -40.31
C ALA A 12 -20.24 -79.21 -41.17
N ARG A 13 -20.62 -78.41 -42.19
CA ARG A 13 -19.68 -77.54 -42.91
C ARG A 13 -19.15 -76.45 -41.97
N MET A 14 -17.99 -76.69 -41.36
CA MET A 14 -17.23 -75.69 -40.61
C MET A 14 -16.61 -74.69 -41.60
N LYS A 15 -17.17 -73.46 -41.66
CA LYS A 15 -16.54 -72.34 -42.38
C LYS A 15 -15.28 -71.93 -41.62
N ILE A 16 -14.11 -72.29 -42.14
CA ILE A 16 -12.83 -71.77 -41.67
C ILE A 16 -12.77 -70.28 -42.05
N VAL A 17 -12.99 -69.41 -41.06
CA VAL A 17 -12.76 -67.98 -41.19
C VAL A 17 -11.26 -67.75 -41.18
N THR A 18 -10.68 -67.42 -42.33
CA THR A 18 -9.26 -67.10 -42.47
C THR A 18 -8.85 -65.93 -41.54
N PRO A 19 -7.71 -66.00 -40.82
CA PRO A 19 -7.35 -65.07 -39.74
C PRO A 19 -6.98 -63.64 -40.19
N HIS A 20 -7.00 -63.35 -41.49
CA HIS A 20 -6.53 -62.07 -42.02
C HIS A 20 -7.51 -60.90 -41.80
N THR A 21 -8.80 -61.18 -41.71
CA THR A 21 -9.86 -60.17 -41.50
C THR A 21 -10.02 -59.78 -40.04
N PHE A 22 -9.77 -60.71 -39.11
CA PHE A 22 -9.83 -60.46 -37.66
C PHE A 22 -8.69 -59.54 -37.20
N ARG A 23 -7.44 -59.79 -37.65
CA ARG A 23 -6.29 -58.93 -37.33
C ARG A 23 -6.47 -57.49 -37.82
N LYS A 24 -6.97 -57.28 -39.04
CA LYS A 24 -7.23 -55.94 -39.61
C LYS A 24 -8.32 -55.18 -38.86
N ARG A 25 -9.38 -55.86 -38.41
CA ARG A 25 -10.44 -55.23 -37.60
C ARG A 25 -9.91 -54.81 -36.23
N VAL A 26 -9.13 -55.66 -35.57
CA VAL A 26 -8.52 -55.34 -34.26
C VAL A 26 -7.52 -54.17 -34.38
N THR A 27 -6.74 -54.07 -35.46
CA THR A 27 -5.85 -52.91 -35.66
C THR A 27 -6.62 -51.62 -35.93
N VAL A 28 -7.71 -51.69 -36.69
CA VAL A 28 -8.59 -50.53 -36.93
C VAL A 28 -9.28 -50.09 -35.64
N TYR A 29 -9.77 -51.02 -34.82
CA TYR A 29 -10.33 -50.68 -33.50
C TYR A 29 -9.28 -50.10 -32.56
N LEU A 30 -8.06 -50.66 -32.51
CA LEU A 30 -6.97 -50.10 -31.71
C LEU A 30 -6.55 -48.70 -32.15
N LEU A 31 -6.49 -48.44 -33.46
CA LEU A 31 -6.22 -47.10 -34.00
C LEU A 31 -7.36 -46.13 -33.71
N LEU A 32 -8.63 -46.56 -33.85
CA LEU A 32 -9.78 -45.75 -33.49
C LEU A 32 -9.80 -45.43 -31.99
N THR A 33 -9.52 -46.40 -31.12
CA THR A 33 -9.43 -46.16 -29.67
C THR A 33 -8.24 -45.29 -29.30
N ALA A 34 -7.11 -45.40 -30.00
CA ALA A 34 -5.95 -44.54 -29.78
C ALA A 34 -6.23 -43.09 -30.21
N VAL A 35 -6.92 -42.89 -31.34
CA VAL A 35 -7.35 -41.56 -31.80
C VAL A 35 -8.43 -40.97 -30.88
N LEU A 36 -9.39 -41.78 -30.41
CA LEU A 36 -10.40 -41.32 -29.45
C LEU A 36 -9.77 -40.96 -28.10
N ALA A 37 -8.83 -41.78 -27.61
CA ALA A 37 -8.10 -41.53 -26.37
C ALA A 37 -7.22 -40.27 -26.46
N GLN A 38 -6.60 -40.01 -27.62
CA GLN A 38 -5.85 -38.76 -27.86
C GLN A 38 -6.77 -37.54 -27.92
N SER A 39 -7.97 -37.65 -28.50
CA SER A 39 -8.93 -36.53 -28.57
C SER A 39 -9.52 -36.11 -27.22
N LEU A 40 -9.51 -37.00 -26.22
CA LEU A 40 -10.02 -36.72 -24.88
C LEU A 40 -9.00 -35.98 -23.99
N THR A 41 -7.71 -36.01 -24.33
CA THR A 41 -6.65 -35.38 -23.53
C THR A 41 -6.32 -33.95 -23.97
N GLY A 42 -6.73 -33.53 -25.17
CA GLY A 42 -6.46 -32.18 -25.72
C GLY A 42 -7.61 -31.18 -25.63
N CYS A 43 -8.73 -31.53 -24.98
CA CYS A 43 -9.94 -30.70 -24.93
C CYS A 43 -10.36 -30.34 -23.49
N THR A 44 -9.40 -30.20 -22.57
CA THR A 44 -9.67 -29.72 -21.21
C THR A 44 -9.51 -28.21 -21.14
N ARG A 45 -10.23 -27.55 -20.20
CA ARG A 45 -10.07 -26.11 -19.94
C ARG A 45 -8.60 -25.75 -19.68
N ARG A 46 -7.93 -26.57 -18.87
CA ARG A 46 -6.51 -26.49 -18.56
C ARG A 46 -5.62 -26.43 -19.79
N PHE A 47 -5.83 -27.34 -20.75
CA PHE A 47 -5.02 -27.40 -21.97
C PHE A 47 -5.10 -26.10 -22.78
N TRP A 48 -6.31 -25.55 -22.96
CA TRP A 48 -6.50 -24.31 -23.71
C TRP A 48 -5.91 -23.09 -22.99
N ARG A 49 -5.97 -23.06 -21.65
CA ARG A 49 -5.32 -22.04 -20.83
C ARG A 49 -3.79 -22.11 -21.00
N GLU A 50 -3.18 -23.27 -20.74
CA GLU A 50 -1.72 -23.46 -20.84
C GLU A 50 -1.20 -23.17 -22.26
N GLN A 51 -1.95 -23.54 -23.30
CA GLN A 51 -1.60 -23.21 -24.69
C GLN A 51 -1.70 -21.71 -24.97
N GLY A 52 -2.73 -21.04 -24.45
CA GLY A 52 -2.89 -19.59 -24.55
C GLY A 52 -1.76 -18.83 -23.87
N ASP A 53 -1.43 -19.25 -22.65
CA ASP A 53 -0.32 -18.70 -21.86
C ASP A 53 1.01 -18.86 -22.58
N ALA A 54 1.32 -20.06 -23.06
CA ALA A 54 2.56 -20.33 -23.80
C ALA A 54 2.67 -19.43 -25.04
N ALA A 55 1.60 -19.30 -25.83
CA ALA A 55 1.60 -18.44 -27.01
C ALA A 55 1.76 -16.96 -26.67
N ALA A 56 1.15 -16.49 -25.57
CA ALA A 56 1.31 -15.13 -25.08
C ALA A 56 2.75 -14.86 -24.63
N TYR A 57 3.35 -15.75 -23.84
CA TYR A 57 4.73 -15.63 -23.39
C TYR A 57 5.74 -15.70 -24.52
N ASP A 58 5.53 -16.56 -25.51
CA ASP A 58 6.34 -16.60 -26.72
C ASP A 58 6.30 -15.25 -27.45
N ALA A 59 5.10 -14.69 -27.66
CA ALA A 59 4.93 -13.39 -28.31
C ALA A 59 5.63 -12.25 -27.54
N VAL A 60 5.59 -12.26 -26.21
CA VAL A 60 6.31 -11.29 -25.35
C VAL A 60 7.82 -11.48 -25.47
N SER A 61 8.31 -12.73 -25.40
CA SER A 61 9.74 -13.06 -25.45
C SER A 61 10.42 -12.56 -26.73
N GLU A 62 9.72 -12.62 -27.87
CA GLU A 62 10.20 -12.07 -29.14
C GLU A 62 10.48 -10.55 -29.08
N LYS A 63 9.81 -9.82 -28.17
CA LYS A 63 9.96 -8.36 -28.04
C LYS A 63 11.05 -7.96 -27.05
N LEU A 64 11.61 -8.91 -26.29
CA LEU A 64 12.61 -8.69 -25.24
C LEU A 64 14.05 -8.89 -25.73
N THR A 65 14.35 -8.43 -26.94
CA THR A 65 15.68 -8.60 -27.56
C THR A 65 16.69 -7.52 -27.19
N ASP A 66 16.25 -6.38 -26.63
CA ASP A 66 17.12 -5.27 -26.22
C ASP A 66 17.21 -5.21 -24.69
N GLU A 67 18.43 -5.06 -24.18
CA GLU A 67 18.72 -4.93 -22.75
C GLU A 67 17.97 -3.77 -22.08
N ARG A 68 17.68 -2.70 -22.82
CA ARG A 68 17.05 -1.48 -22.29
C ARG A 68 15.65 -1.69 -21.72
N TRP A 69 14.94 -2.71 -22.19
CA TRP A 69 13.57 -3.03 -21.73
C TRP A 69 13.42 -4.50 -21.35
N MET A 70 14.54 -5.16 -21.01
CA MET A 70 14.52 -6.52 -20.49
C MET A 70 13.91 -6.53 -19.09
N ASN A 71 12.99 -7.46 -18.85
CA ASN A 71 12.30 -7.61 -17.57
C ASN A 71 12.55 -9.01 -16.98
N PRO A 72 13.01 -9.14 -15.72
CA PRO A 72 13.17 -10.43 -15.06
C PRO A 72 11.86 -11.18 -14.81
N ARG A 73 10.73 -10.47 -14.61
CA ARG A 73 9.43 -11.09 -14.34
C ARG A 73 8.48 -10.88 -15.52
N MET A 74 7.96 -11.98 -16.07
CA MET A 74 7.00 -11.99 -17.18
C MET A 74 5.74 -12.81 -16.89
N ASP A 75 5.73 -13.58 -15.81
CA ASP A 75 4.61 -14.43 -15.45
C ASP A 75 3.40 -13.59 -15.02
N ILE A 76 2.23 -13.96 -15.54
CA ILE A 76 0.94 -13.40 -15.12
C ILE A 76 0.65 -13.73 -13.67
N ALA A 77 1.08 -14.90 -13.18
CA ALA A 77 0.91 -15.26 -11.79
C ALA A 77 1.69 -14.30 -10.89
N ALA A 78 1.05 -13.87 -9.79
CA ALA A 78 1.72 -13.11 -8.75
C ALA A 78 2.94 -13.87 -8.21
N ASP A 79 3.93 -13.16 -7.65
CA ASP A 79 5.03 -13.84 -6.96
C ASP A 79 4.47 -14.68 -5.79
N PRO A 80 4.89 -15.93 -5.55
CA PRO A 80 4.36 -16.77 -4.47
C PRO A 80 4.42 -16.15 -3.07
N ARG A 81 5.35 -15.21 -2.84
CA ARG A 81 5.49 -14.44 -1.59
C ARG A 81 4.53 -13.27 -1.50
N SER A 82 3.88 -12.91 -2.60
CA SER A 82 2.94 -11.81 -2.68
C SER A 82 1.68 -12.09 -1.88
N ARG A 83 1.07 -11.00 -1.41
CA ARG A 83 -0.24 -10.99 -0.75
C ARG A 83 -1.35 -11.41 -1.72
N PHE A 84 -1.14 -11.09 -2.99
CA PHE A 84 -2.09 -11.33 -4.07
C PHE A 84 -1.86 -12.65 -4.79
N PHE A 85 -0.95 -13.50 -4.29
CA PHE A 85 -0.75 -14.81 -4.87
C PHE A 85 -1.87 -15.76 -4.46
N ASP A 86 -2.52 -16.33 -5.46
CA ASP A 86 -3.48 -17.40 -5.26
C ASP A 86 -2.74 -18.75 -5.28
N PRO A 87 -2.71 -19.49 -4.15
CA PRO A 87 -2.08 -20.80 -4.08
C PRO A 87 -2.93 -21.95 -4.65
N TYR A 88 -4.20 -21.70 -4.98
CA TYR A 88 -5.13 -22.72 -5.46
C TYR A 88 -4.98 -22.99 -6.97
N ASP A 89 -5.52 -24.11 -7.45
CA ASP A 89 -5.49 -24.43 -8.89
C ASP A 89 -6.46 -23.50 -9.65
N PRO A 90 -6.00 -22.72 -10.65
CA PRO A 90 -6.88 -21.77 -11.34
C PRO A 90 -8.00 -22.42 -12.18
N ASP A 91 -7.97 -23.74 -12.39
CA ASP A 91 -9.10 -24.46 -13.01
C ASP A 91 -10.13 -24.98 -12.00
N GLU A 92 -9.73 -25.16 -10.74
CA GLU A 92 -10.52 -25.76 -9.65
C GLU A 92 -10.44 -24.90 -8.38
N GLU A 93 -10.69 -23.60 -8.54
CA GLU A 93 -10.60 -22.63 -7.46
C GLU A 93 -11.71 -22.86 -6.41
N PRO A 94 -11.39 -22.77 -5.11
CA PRO A 94 -12.38 -22.71 -4.04
C PRO A 94 -13.24 -21.45 -4.12
N LEU A 95 -14.41 -21.48 -3.49
CA LEU A 95 -15.29 -20.30 -3.41
C LEU A 95 -14.63 -19.19 -2.57
N PRO A 96 -14.62 -17.94 -3.06
CA PRO A 96 -14.15 -16.81 -2.25
C PRO A 96 -15.12 -16.55 -1.08
N PRO A 97 -14.67 -15.85 -0.02
CA PRO A 97 -15.54 -15.46 1.08
C PRO A 97 -16.67 -14.54 0.54
N ASP A 98 -17.93 -14.94 0.76
CA ASP A 98 -19.14 -14.25 0.29
C ASP A 98 -19.88 -13.54 1.45
N ASP A 99 -20.79 -12.63 1.10
CA ASP A 99 -21.72 -12.02 2.05
C ASP A 99 -22.65 -13.09 2.65
N PRO A 100 -22.77 -13.20 3.99
CA PRO A 100 -23.61 -14.23 4.62
C PRO A 100 -25.08 -14.25 4.18
N GLU A 101 -25.66 -13.12 3.76
CA GLU A 101 -27.04 -13.07 3.27
C GLU A 101 -27.15 -13.52 1.81
N ALA A 102 -26.26 -13.05 0.93
CA ALA A 102 -26.18 -13.53 -0.45
C ALA A 102 -25.86 -15.03 -0.52
N HIS A 103 -24.98 -15.52 0.36
CA HIS A 103 -24.58 -16.92 0.42
C HIS A 103 -25.77 -17.85 0.65
N LYS A 104 -26.77 -17.45 1.45
CA LYS A 104 -28.00 -18.24 1.65
C LYS A 104 -28.75 -18.46 0.33
N LEU A 105 -28.72 -17.47 -0.56
CA LEU A 105 -29.35 -17.57 -1.88
C LEU A 105 -28.64 -18.62 -2.74
N MET A 106 -27.34 -18.87 -2.57
CA MET A 106 -26.67 -19.96 -3.30
C MET A 106 -27.23 -21.34 -2.95
N HIS A 107 -27.69 -21.52 -1.71
CA HIS A 107 -28.27 -22.77 -1.21
C HIS A 107 -29.76 -22.89 -1.46
N CYS A 108 -30.49 -21.77 -1.54
CA CYS A 108 -31.92 -21.79 -1.82
C CYS A 108 -32.35 -20.50 -2.53
N VAL A 109 -32.88 -20.62 -3.76
CA VAL A 109 -33.47 -19.51 -4.52
C VAL A 109 -34.92 -19.87 -4.84
N ASP A 110 -35.86 -18.97 -4.55
CA ASP A 110 -37.28 -19.14 -4.91
C ASP A 110 -37.91 -20.45 -4.39
N GLY A 111 -37.46 -20.92 -3.21
CA GLY A 111 -37.92 -22.19 -2.63
C GLY A 111 -37.36 -23.44 -3.30
N HIS A 112 -36.42 -23.30 -4.22
CA HIS A 112 -35.68 -24.39 -4.84
C HIS A 112 -34.28 -24.50 -4.23
N ASP A 113 -33.88 -25.71 -3.86
CA ASP A 113 -32.52 -25.99 -3.41
C ASP A 113 -31.51 -25.67 -4.53
N GLY A 114 -30.40 -25.08 -4.12
CA GLY A 114 -29.28 -24.76 -4.99
C GLY A 114 -28.51 -26.00 -5.45
N TYR A 115 -27.40 -25.76 -6.15
CA TYR A 115 -26.56 -26.85 -6.64
C TYR A 115 -25.81 -27.53 -5.49
N GLU A 116 -25.97 -28.85 -5.35
CA GLU A 116 -25.40 -29.64 -4.24
C GLU A 116 -23.86 -29.55 -4.15
N HIS A 117 -23.19 -29.31 -5.28
CA HIS A 117 -21.73 -29.32 -5.36
C HIS A 117 -21.11 -27.92 -5.47
N TRP A 118 -21.81 -26.86 -5.03
CA TRP A 118 -21.20 -25.53 -4.89
C TRP A 118 -19.89 -25.58 -4.09
N HIS A 119 -19.86 -26.39 -3.02
CA HIS A 119 -18.74 -26.51 -2.08
C HIS A 119 -17.68 -27.55 -2.47
N LYS A 120 -17.75 -28.10 -3.68
CA LYS A 120 -16.89 -29.23 -4.09
C LYS A 120 -15.39 -28.93 -3.97
N PHE A 121 -14.99 -27.68 -4.27
CA PHE A 121 -13.60 -27.24 -4.25
C PHE A 121 -13.21 -26.55 -2.94
N GLY A 122 -14.12 -26.48 -1.97
CA GLY A 122 -13.94 -25.80 -0.69
C GLY A 122 -14.25 -24.31 -0.75
N GLU A 123 -14.03 -23.64 0.38
CA GLU A 123 -14.21 -22.20 0.58
C GLU A 123 -12.91 -21.60 1.11
N VAL A 124 -12.59 -20.39 0.69
CA VAL A 124 -11.43 -19.64 1.17
C VAL A 124 -11.83 -18.75 2.33
N ILE A 125 -10.97 -18.69 3.35
CA ILE A 125 -11.15 -17.85 4.54
C ILE A 125 -10.89 -16.37 4.22
N SER A 126 -9.97 -16.08 3.29
CA SER A 126 -9.54 -14.73 2.92
C SER A 126 -9.22 -14.61 1.44
N VAL A 127 -9.44 -13.43 0.87
CA VAL A 127 -9.01 -13.11 -0.51
C VAL A 127 -7.49 -13.04 -0.65
N GLU A 128 -6.81 -12.71 0.45
CA GLU A 128 -5.35 -12.63 0.47
C GLU A 128 -4.73 -13.99 0.72
N ASN A 129 -3.52 -14.17 0.18
CA ASN A 129 -2.66 -15.29 0.50
C ASN A 129 -2.55 -15.43 2.04
N PRO A 130 -2.67 -16.60 2.65
CA PRO A 130 -2.37 -16.74 4.08
C PRO A 130 -0.85 -16.79 4.35
N ASN A 131 -0.05 -17.15 3.34
CA ASN A 131 1.37 -17.45 3.49
C ASN A 131 2.29 -16.22 3.37
N TRP A 132 1.81 -15.08 2.86
CA TRP A 132 2.68 -13.89 2.68
C TRP A 132 3.12 -13.25 4.01
N LEU A 133 2.44 -13.58 5.12
CA LEU A 133 2.78 -13.12 6.47
C LEU A 133 3.85 -13.98 7.15
N ILE A 134 4.07 -15.22 6.68
CA ILE A 134 5.03 -16.17 7.28
C ILE A 134 6.44 -15.57 7.47
N PRO A 135 6.98 -14.74 6.55
CA PRO A 135 8.29 -14.12 6.77
C PRO A 135 8.33 -13.11 7.91
N TYR A 136 7.18 -12.53 8.30
CA TYR A 136 7.09 -11.39 9.20
C TYR A 136 6.48 -11.73 10.56
N THR A 137 5.77 -12.86 10.68
CA THR A 137 5.10 -13.24 11.93
C THR A 137 5.52 -14.64 12.40
N ASN A 138 5.57 -14.82 13.72
CA ASN A 138 5.67 -16.14 14.36
C ASN A 138 4.28 -16.79 14.59
N THR A 139 3.21 -16.24 14.01
CA THR A 139 1.83 -16.65 14.27
C THR A 139 1.36 -17.69 13.25
N LEU A 140 1.01 -18.87 13.75
CA LEU A 140 0.47 -20.03 13.01
C LEU A 140 -1.01 -19.87 12.63
N THR A 141 -1.61 -18.67 12.78
CA THR A 141 -3.05 -18.45 12.60
C THR A 141 -3.35 -17.81 11.24
N PRO A 142 -4.12 -18.48 10.35
CA PRO A 142 -4.19 -18.19 8.92
C PRO A 142 -5.32 -17.19 8.54
N ASN A 143 -5.63 -16.21 9.39
CA ASN A 143 -6.53 -15.13 8.99
C ASN A 143 -5.69 -13.87 8.68
N PRO A 144 -5.29 -13.65 7.42
CA PRO A 144 -4.46 -12.51 7.06
C PRO A 144 -5.16 -11.19 7.40
N VAL A 145 -6.47 -11.07 7.17
CA VAL A 145 -7.20 -9.79 7.32
C VAL A 145 -7.16 -9.23 8.74
N ASP A 146 -7.47 -10.06 9.75
CA ASP A 146 -7.51 -9.62 11.15
C ASP A 146 -6.10 -9.54 11.79
N SER A 147 -5.11 -10.22 11.19
CA SER A 147 -3.76 -10.30 11.76
C SER A 147 -2.81 -9.20 11.30
N HIS A 148 -3.16 -8.41 10.28
CA HIS A 148 -2.29 -7.32 9.78
C HIS A 148 -1.83 -6.35 10.88
N GLY A 149 -2.70 -6.01 11.84
CA GLY A 149 -2.37 -5.11 12.95
C GLY A 149 -1.38 -5.69 13.96
N GLN A 150 -1.09 -6.99 13.88
CA GLN A 150 -0.10 -7.69 14.70
C GLN A 150 1.25 -7.85 13.99
N VAL A 151 1.34 -7.41 12.73
CA VAL A 151 2.55 -7.51 11.91
C VAL A 151 3.40 -6.28 12.17
N GLU A 152 4.60 -6.50 12.71
CA GLU A 152 5.64 -5.49 12.82
C GLU A 152 6.82 -5.91 11.94
N ILE A 153 7.15 -5.10 10.94
CA ILE A 153 8.32 -5.31 10.09
C ILE A 153 9.41 -4.34 10.56
N PRO A 154 10.41 -4.82 11.32
CA PRO A 154 11.46 -3.96 11.86
C PRO A 154 12.51 -3.63 10.79
N ALA A 155 13.05 -2.40 10.87
CA ALA A 155 14.27 -1.94 10.20
C ALA A 155 14.36 -2.26 8.69
N LEU A 156 13.37 -1.83 7.90
CA LEU A 156 13.45 -1.96 6.44
C LEU A 156 14.52 -1.04 5.86
N THR A 157 15.43 -1.65 5.12
CA THR A 157 16.36 -0.96 4.24
C THR A 157 15.67 -0.52 2.94
N LEU A 158 16.28 0.44 2.22
CA LEU A 158 15.77 0.88 0.92
C LEU A 158 15.62 -0.29 -0.07
N THR A 159 16.57 -1.22 -0.07
CA THR A 159 16.55 -2.40 -0.94
C THR A 159 15.34 -3.27 -0.64
N GLU A 160 15.07 -3.56 0.64
CA GLU A 160 13.91 -4.34 1.06
C GLU A 160 12.60 -3.63 0.73
N CYS A 161 12.52 -2.31 0.87
CA CYS A 161 11.35 -1.55 0.43
C CYS A 161 11.11 -1.71 -1.08
N VAL A 162 12.16 -1.67 -1.90
CA VAL A 162 12.04 -1.85 -3.35
C VAL A 162 11.57 -3.28 -3.69
N ASP A 163 12.12 -4.29 -3.01
CA ASP A 163 11.71 -5.69 -3.19
C ASP A 163 10.24 -5.89 -2.81
N LEU A 164 9.81 -5.36 -1.67
CA LEU A 164 8.40 -5.39 -1.26
C LEU A 164 7.49 -4.73 -2.30
N ALA A 165 7.89 -3.58 -2.83
CA ALA A 165 7.12 -2.91 -3.86
C ALA A 165 6.96 -3.76 -5.13
N TYR A 166 8.01 -4.47 -5.58
CA TYR A 166 7.90 -5.35 -6.75
C TYR A 166 7.16 -6.68 -6.47
N ILE A 167 7.09 -7.13 -5.22
CA ILE A 167 6.38 -8.35 -4.84
C ILE A 167 4.89 -8.06 -4.59
N HIS A 168 4.57 -7.00 -3.86
CA HIS A 168 3.22 -6.75 -3.33
C HIS A 168 2.48 -5.61 -4.05
N SER A 169 3.10 -4.77 -4.89
CA SER A 169 2.35 -3.69 -5.56
C SER A 169 1.34 -4.24 -6.58
N ARG A 170 0.09 -3.78 -6.45
CA ARG A 170 -0.98 -4.09 -7.42
C ARG A 170 -0.73 -3.41 -8.75
N GLU A 171 -0.21 -2.20 -8.73
CA GLU A 171 0.07 -1.40 -9.93
C GLU A 171 1.14 -2.10 -10.79
N TYR A 172 2.15 -2.71 -10.16
CA TYR A 172 3.14 -3.50 -10.90
C TYR A 172 2.52 -4.76 -11.51
N GLN A 173 1.68 -5.46 -10.75
CA GLN A 173 0.95 -6.62 -11.24
C GLN A 173 0.04 -6.27 -12.42
N SER A 174 -0.75 -5.19 -12.33
CA SER A 174 -1.59 -4.71 -13.44
C SER A 174 -0.77 -4.31 -14.67
N ALA A 175 0.42 -3.73 -14.50
CA ALA A 175 1.29 -3.42 -15.63
C ALA A 175 1.81 -4.68 -16.36
N ILE A 176 1.99 -5.79 -15.64
CA ILE A 176 2.33 -7.10 -16.23
C ILE A 176 1.10 -7.68 -16.95
N GLU A 177 -0.07 -7.63 -16.31
CA GLU A 177 -1.35 -8.07 -16.89
C GLU A 177 -1.66 -7.32 -18.19
N ASP A 178 -1.39 -6.01 -18.26
CA ASP A 178 -1.56 -5.22 -19.48
C ASP A 178 -0.65 -5.72 -20.62
N VAL A 179 0.60 -6.11 -20.33
CA VAL A 179 1.49 -6.73 -21.33
C VAL A 179 0.89 -8.05 -21.81
N TYR A 180 0.39 -8.87 -20.90
CA TYR A 180 -0.22 -10.15 -21.22
C TYR A 180 -1.49 -9.98 -22.08
N LEU A 181 -2.36 -9.03 -21.77
CA LEU A 181 -3.56 -8.72 -22.58
C LEU A 181 -3.20 -8.21 -23.98
N GLN A 182 -2.14 -7.40 -24.12
CA GLN A 182 -1.63 -7.01 -25.44
C GLN A 182 -1.03 -8.20 -26.20
N ALA A 183 -0.39 -9.14 -25.49
CA ALA A 183 0.14 -10.36 -26.09
C ALA A 183 -1.00 -11.25 -26.61
N LEU A 184 -2.10 -11.39 -25.86
CA LEU A 184 -3.30 -12.08 -26.32
C LEU A 184 -3.90 -11.45 -27.59
N THR A 185 -3.85 -10.12 -27.70
CA THR A 185 -4.30 -9.44 -28.92
C THR A 185 -3.41 -9.82 -30.13
N VAL A 186 -2.09 -9.95 -29.94
CA VAL A 186 -1.17 -10.41 -30.98
C VAL A 186 -1.43 -11.87 -31.36
N THR A 187 -1.60 -12.75 -30.36
CA THR A 187 -1.89 -14.17 -30.61
C THR A 187 -3.23 -14.35 -31.32
N GLU A 188 -4.25 -13.53 -31.03
CA GLU A 188 -5.51 -13.49 -31.76
C GLU A 188 -5.30 -13.14 -33.24
N GLN A 189 -4.56 -12.07 -33.55
CA GLN A 189 -4.29 -11.68 -34.94
C GLN A 189 -3.49 -12.76 -35.70
N ARG A 190 -2.54 -13.43 -35.02
CA ARG A 190 -1.81 -14.59 -35.58
C ARG A 190 -2.74 -15.77 -35.81
N TYR A 191 -3.62 -16.06 -34.85
CA TYR A 191 -4.61 -17.12 -34.94
C TYR A 191 -5.59 -16.91 -36.11
N LEU A 192 -5.90 -15.64 -36.43
CA LEU A 192 -6.73 -15.34 -37.60
C LEU A 192 -6.09 -15.79 -38.92
N LEU A 193 -4.78 -15.66 -39.05
CA LEU A 193 -4.01 -16.05 -40.23
C LEU A 193 -3.73 -17.56 -40.31
N ASN A 194 -3.89 -18.28 -39.20
CA ASN A 194 -3.75 -19.73 -39.14
C ASN A 194 -5.05 -20.45 -39.47
N THR A 195 -4.95 -21.75 -39.78
CA THR A 195 -6.11 -22.61 -39.98
C THR A 195 -6.81 -22.87 -38.65
N ARG A 196 -8.01 -22.33 -38.50
CA ARG A 196 -8.86 -22.52 -37.32
C ARG A 196 -9.84 -23.66 -37.59
N PHE A 197 -9.89 -24.63 -36.69
CA PHE A 197 -10.88 -25.70 -36.76
C PHE A 197 -12.12 -25.31 -35.97
N LEU A 198 -13.30 -25.48 -36.56
CA LEU A 198 -14.58 -25.30 -35.91
C LEU A 198 -15.21 -26.66 -35.70
N ILE A 199 -15.84 -26.83 -34.55
CA ILE A 199 -16.73 -27.94 -34.27
C ILE A 199 -18.06 -27.31 -33.92
N ALA A 200 -19.09 -27.63 -34.69
CA ALA A 200 -20.47 -27.24 -34.45
C ALA A 200 -21.21 -28.45 -33.91
N GLY A 201 -21.79 -28.38 -32.71
CA GLY A 201 -22.59 -29.46 -32.16
C GLY A 201 -23.21 -29.09 -30.81
N PRO A 202 -24.23 -29.82 -30.34
CA PRO A 202 -24.81 -29.60 -29.03
C PRO A 202 -23.73 -29.82 -27.95
N GLY A 203 -23.47 -28.79 -27.15
CA GLY A 203 -22.53 -28.84 -26.03
C GLY A 203 -21.05 -28.54 -26.37
N LEU A 204 -20.66 -28.40 -27.64
CA LEU A 204 -19.29 -28.05 -28.04
C LEU A 204 -19.34 -27.09 -29.24
N GLY A 205 -19.12 -25.79 -29.00
CA GLY A 205 -18.97 -24.80 -30.07
C GLY A 205 -20.27 -24.22 -30.66
N GLY A 206 -21.35 -24.14 -29.89
CA GLY A 206 -22.53 -23.35 -30.26
C GLY A 206 -23.46 -24.03 -31.27
N GLY A 207 -23.70 -25.34 -31.14
CA GLY A 207 -24.91 -25.93 -31.71
C GLY A 207 -26.14 -25.24 -31.13
N LEU A 208 -26.68 -24.27 -31.86
CA LEU A 208 -27.93 -23.60 -31.49
C LEU A 208 -29.03 -24.66 -31.52
N PHE A 209 -29.56 -25.02 -30.35
CA PHE A 209 -30.97 -25.41 -30.26
C PHE A 209 -31.78 -24.15 -30.61
N SER A 210 -31.86 -23.83 -31.90
CA SER A 210 -32.73 -22.77 -32.39
C SER A 210 -34.14 -23.32 -32.30
N SER A 211 -34.78 -23.04 -31.15
CA SER A 211 -36.20 -23.18 -30.99
C SER A 211 -36.84 -21.91 -31.52
N ASN A 212 -37.09 -21.85 -32.82
CA ASN A 212 -37.84 -20.75 -33.42
C ASN A 212 -39.33 -20.91 -33.02
N ARG A 213 -39.67 -20.49 -31.79
CA ARG A 213 -41.04 -20.49 -31.27
C ARG A 213 -41.82 -19.32 -31.89
N THR A 214 -42.04 -19.37 -33.20
CA THR A 214 -43.05 -18.52 -33.83
C THR A 214 -44.43 -19.04 -33.45
N PHE A 215 -45.09 -18.39 -32.48
CA PHE A 215 -46.52 -18.55 -32.23
C PHE A 215 -47.31 -17.96 -33.41
N SER A 216 -47.26 -18.64 -34.55
CA SER A 216 -48.24 -18.44 -35.62
C SER A 216 -49.41 -19.39 -35.39
N ASN A 217 -50.60 -18.97 -35.82
CA ASN A 217 -51.92 -19.56 -35.51
C ASN A 217 -52.15 -21.01 -36.04
N GLY A 218 -51.08 -21.78 -36.27
CA GLY A 218 -51.07 -23.12 -36.84
C GLY A 218 -50.15 -24.14 -36.15
N GLY A 219 -49.63 -23.86 -34.96
CA GLY A 219 -49.14 -24.88 -34.01
C GLY A 219 -47.92 -25.74 -34.40
N VAL A 220 -47.20 -25.46 -35.49
CA VAL A 220 -46.02 -26.25 -35.88
C VAL A 220 -44.80 -25.84 -35.05
N GLN A 221 -44.37 -26.71 -34.15
CA GLN A 221 -43.10 -26.59 -33.43
C GLN A 221 -42.01 -27.30 -34.24
N SER A 222 -41.07 -26.53 -34.79
CA SER A 222 -39.88 -27.03 -35.48
C SER A 222 -38.65 -26.82 -34.61
N GLN A 223 -37.91 -27.89 -34.38
CA GLN A 223 -36.63 -27.89 -33.67
C GLN A 223 -35.54 -28.33 -34.65
N SER A 224 -34.43 -27.61 -34.70
CA SER A 224 -33.29 -27.99 -35.53
C SER A 224 -32.05 -28.20 -34.69
N LEU A 225 -31.33 -29.29 -34.98
CA LEU A 225 -30.01 -29.58 -34.45
C LEU A 225 -29.00 -29.50 -35.60
N GLN A 226 -28.03 -28.62 -35.47
CA GLN A 226 -26.91 -28.53 -36.40
C GLN A 226 -25.68 -29.15 -35.75
N THR A 227 -25.09 -30.13 -36.43
CA THR A 227 -23.78 -30.68 -36.09
C THR A 227 -22.84 -30.51 -37.28
N GLY A 228 -21.54 -30.40 -37.07
CA GLY A 228 -20.59 -30.25 -38.15
C GLY A 228 -19.18 -29.96 -37.71
N ILE A 229 -18.27 -30.06 -38.67
CA ILE A 229 -16.86 -29.73 -38.50
C ILE A 229 -16.48 -28.75 -39.61
N GLY A 230 -15.63 -27.79 -39.29
CA GLY A 230 -15.22 -26.74 -40.20
C GLY A 230 -13.74 -26.45 -40.07
N ALA A 231 -13.16 -25.88 -41.13
CA ALA A 231 -11.85 -25.26 -41.09
C ALA A 231 -11.94 -23.90 -41.79
N GLN A 232 -11.43 -22.85 -41.15
CA GLN A 232 -11.41 -21.50 -41.71
C GLN A 232 -10.02 -20.88 -41.58
N GLN A 233 -9.61 -20.06 -42.55
CA GLN A 233 -8.34 -19.37 -42.52
C GLN A 233 -8.46 -18.00 -43.23
N LEU A 234 -7.85 -16.97 -42.65
CA LEU A 234 -7.63 -15.70 -43.34
C LEU A 234 -6.27 -15.73 -44.03
N LEU A 235 -6.24 -15.51 -45.34
CA LEU A 235 -5.01 -15.44 -46.10
C LEU A 235 -4.42 -14.03 -46.03
N PRO A 236 -3.09 -13.86 -46.13
CA PRO A 236 -2.45 -12.54 -46.15
C PRO A 236 -2.93 -11.63 -47.28
N SER A 237 -3.53 -12.16 -48.35
CA SER A 237 -4.15 -11.37 -49.42
C SER A 237 -5.47 -10.69 -49.01
N GLY A 238 -6.07 -11.10 -47.88
CA GLY A 238 -7.41 -10.74 -47.42
C GLY A 238 -8.49 -11.74 -47.81
N ALA A 239 -8.14 -12.79 -48.55
CA ALA A 239 -9.08 -13.84 -48.89
C ALA A 239 -9.38 -14.72 -47.67
N GLN A 240 -10.66 -14.99 -47.41
CA GLN A 240 -11.09 -15.93 -46.38
C GLN A 240 -11.46 -17.26 -47.05
N LEU A 241 -10.84 -18.34 -46.61
CA LEU A 241 -11.16 -19.70 -47.00
C LEU A 241 -11.93 -20.37 -45.86
N SER A 242 -13.09 -20.95 -46.14
CA SER A 242 -13.80 -21.83 -45.22
C SER A 242 -14.21 -23.14 -45.90
N VAL A 243 -14.13 -24.24 -45.16
CA VAL A 243 -14.62 -25.55 -45.58
C VAL A 243 -15.37 -26.16 -44.41
N ASP A 244 -16.65 -26.41 -44.59
CA ASP A 244 -17.56 -26.83 -43.53
C ASP A 244 -18.35 -28.08 -43.98
N VAL A 245 -18.37 -29.09 -43.12
CA VAL A 245 -19.24 -30.26 -43.24
C VAL A 245 -20.29 -30.15 -42.15
N LEU A 246 -21.52 -29.81 -42.53
CA LEU A 246 -22.65 -29.60 -41.62
C LEU A 246 -23.72 -30.66 -41.87
N ASN A 247 -24.27 -31.23 -40.81
CA ASN A 247 -25.49 -32.01 -40.82
C ASN A 247 -26.57 -31.25 -40.05
N THR A 248 -27.71 -30.99 -40.68
CA THR A 248 -28.86 -30.37 -40.02
C THR A 248 -29.96 -31.41 -39.87
N ILE A 249 -30.34 -31.70 -38.63
CA ILE A 249 -31.45 -32.58 -38.28
C ILE A 249 -32.61 -31.68 -37.87
N THR A 250 -33.76 -31.81 -38.54
CA THR A 250 -34.97 -31.06 -38.20
C THR A 250 -36.06 -32.00 -37.73
N TRP A 251 -36.64 -31.70 -36.57
CA TRP A 251 -37.77 -32.41 -35.99
C TRP A 251 -38.98 -31.47 -35.92
N ASN A 252 -40.08 -31.87 -36.55
CA ASN A 252 -41.34 -31.16 -36.48
C ASN A 252 -42.34 -31.99 -35.68
N VAL A 253 -42.94 -31.42 -34.63
CA VAL A 253 -43.98 -32.13 -33.87
C VAL A 253 -45.24 -32.18 -34.74
N GLY A 254 -45.59 -33.38 -35.23
CA GLY A 254 -46.74 -33.63 -36.11
C GLY A 254 -46.45 -33.77 -37.61
N SER A 255 -45.19 -33.70 -38.06
CA SER A 255 -44.79 -34.00 -39.44
C SER A 255 -43.41 -34.68 -39.52
N ALA A 256 -43.02 -35.11 -40.72
CA ALA A 256 -41.83 -35.95 -40.94
C ALA A 256 -40.51 -35.30 -40.47
N GLN A 257 -39.61 -36.15 -40.00
CA GLN A 257 -38.25 -35.78 -39.58
C GLN A 257 -37.30 -35.84 -40.78
N GLY A 258 -36.35 -34.90 -40.87
CA GLY A 258 -35.41 -34.80 -41.99
C GLY A 258 -33.97 -34.59 -41.52
N SER A 259 -33.02 -35.22 -42.20
CA SER A 259 -31.57 -35.03 -42.00
C SER A 259 -30.95 -34.61 -43.33
N ALA A 260 -30.24 -33.49 -43.35
CA ALA A 260 -29.64 -32.93 -44.55
C ALA A 260 -28.13 -32.68 -44.34
N PRO A 261 -27.25 -33.61 -44.78
CA PRO A 261 -25.82 -33.36 -44.80
C PRO A 261 -25.46 -32.38 -45.92
N ARG A 262 -24.62 -31.40 -45.62
CA ARG A 262 -24.13 -30.34 -46.50
C ARG A 262 -22.61 -30.25 -46.37
N LEU A 263 -21.91 -30.37 -47.49
CA LEU A 263 -20.52 -29.93 -47.60
C LEU A 263 -20.55 -28.56 -48.27
N ALA A 264 -20.04 -27.55 -47.57
CA ALA A 264 -19.89 -26.20 -48.08
C ALA A 264 -18.40 -25.85 -48.10
N TRP A 265 -17.96 -25.21 -49.17
CA TRP A 265 -16.67 -24.53 -49.20
C TRP A 265 -16.92 -23.12 -49.71
N SER A 266 -16.24 -22.14 -49.13
CA SER A 266 -16.33 -20.74 -49.54
C SER A 266 -14.94 -20.14 -49.63
N LEU A 267 -14.67 -19.43 -50.73
CA LEU A 267 -13.48 -18.60 -50.89
C LEU A 267 -13.97 -17.19 -51.18
N THR A 268 -13.84 -16.31 -50.20
CA THR A 268 -14.27 -14.91 -50.29
C THR A 268 -13.04 -14.04 -50.43
N GLN A 269 -12.82 -13.47 -51.62
CA GLN A 269 -11.72 -12.55 -51.87
C GLN A 269 -12.26 -11.13 -52.14
N PRO A 270 -11.97 -10.15 -51.27
CA PRO A 270 -12.25 -8.75 -51.59
C PRO A 270 -11.35 -8.31 -52.75
N LEU A 271 -11.94 -7.68 -53.76
CA LEU A 271 -11.23 -7.22 -54.97
C LEU A 271 -10.91 -5.71 -54.96
N LEU A 272 -11.59 -4.94 -54.11
CA LEU A 272 -11.45 -3.48 -53.99
C LEU A 272 -11.12 -3.10 -52.54
N ALA A 273 -11.64 -1.99 -51.97
CA ALA A 273 -11.31 -1.52 -50.63
C ALA A 273 -11.18 -2.67 -49.58
N GLN A 274 -10.17 -2.60 -48.72
CA GLN A 274 -9.76 -3.65 -47.77
C GLN A 274 -9.06 -4.89 -48.38
N ALA A 275 -8.75 -4.88 -49.68
CA ALA A 275 -7.94 -5.93 -50.30
C ALA A 275 -6.43 -5.65 -50.24
N GLY A 276 -5.64 -6.73 -50.20
CA GLY A 276 -4.19 -6.68 -50.39
C GLY A 276 -3.40 -6.79 -49.09
N ARG A 277 -2.20 -7.37 -49.23
CA ARG A 277 -1.31 -7.70 -48.11
C ARG A 277 -0.98 -6.53 -47.20
N LYS A 278 -0.84 -5.33 -47.77
CA LYS A 278 -0.56 -4.12 -47.00
C LYS A 278 -1.69 -3.78 -46.01
N ILE A 279 -2.95 -3.92 -46.39
CA ILE A 279 -4.08 -3.53 -45.54
C ILE A 279 -4.39 -4.63 -44.53
N VAL A 280 -4.37 -5.88 -44.96
CA VAL A 280 -4.74 -7.03 -44.13
C VAL A 280 -3.68 -7.29 -43.06
N LEU A 281 -2.39 -7.20 -43.41
CA LEU A 281 -1.31 -7.34 -42.44
C LEU A 281 -1.08 -6.09 -41.59
N GLU A 282 -1.76 -4.97 -41.86
CA GLU A 282 -1.64 -3.78 -41.02
C GLU A 282 -2.12 -4.06 -39.60
N ASN A 283 -3.22 -4.80 -39.44
CA ASN A 283 -3.77 -5.12 -38.11
C ASN A 283 -2.77 -5.89 -37.24
N ILE A 284 -2.17 -6.97 -37.78
CA ILE A 284 -1.12 -7.69 -37.06
C ILE A 284 0.12 -6.82 -36.85
N THR A 285 0.52 -6.01 -37.84
CA THR A 285 1.65 -5.09 -37.69
C THR A 285 1.44 -4.10 -36.55
N GLN A 286 0.23 -3.54 -36.41
CA GLN A 286 -0.12 -2.65 -35.32
C GLN A 286 -0.17 -3.39 -33.98
N ALA A 287 -0.76 -4.58 -33.92
CA ALA A 287 -0.78 -5.39 -32.70
C ALA A 287 0.65 -5.70 -32.20
N GLU A 288 1.54 -6.11 -33.10
CA GLU A 288 2.94 -6.40 -32.79
C GLU A 288 3.69 -5.16 -32.28
N ARG A 289 3.43 -3.99 -32.88
CA ARG A 289 4.01 -2.72 -32.42
C ARG A 289 3.45 -2.29 -31.07
N ASN A 290 2.15 -2.44 -30.85
CA ASN A 290 1.49 -2.12 -29.59
C ASN A 290 2.04 -2.97 -28.45
N LEU A 291 2.25 -4.28 -28.69
CA LEU A 291 2.90 -5.16 -27.71
C LEU A 291 4.32 -4.69 -27.38
N LEU A 292 5.14 -4.34 -28.38
CA LEU A 292 6.48 -3.81 -28.15
C LEU A 292 6.45 -2.49 -27.34
N TYR A 293 5.49 -1.61 -27.62
CA TYR A 293 5.32 -0.38 -26.84
C TYR A 293 4.91 -0.69 -25.40
N GLN A 294 4.01 -1.65 -25.18
CA GLN A 294 3.57 -2.03 -23.85
C GLN A 294 4.71 -2.64 -23.03
N VAL A 295 5.54 -3.48 -23.63
CA VAL A 295 6.77 -4.01 -22.99
C VAL A 295 7.71 -2.88 -22.56
N ARG A 296 7.90 -1.87 -23.41
CA ARG A 296 8.70 -0.68 -23.06
C ARG A 296 8.06 0.17 -21.97
N THR A 297 6.73 0.26 -21.94
CA THR A 297 5.98 0.92 -20.87
C THR A 297 6.20 0.22 -19.54
N LEU A 298 6.15 -1.11 -19.50
CA LEU A 298 6.45 -1.90 -18.29
C LEU A 298 7.89 -1.66 -17.79
N ALA A 299 8.87 -1.62 -18.69
CA ALA A 299 10.26 -1.31 -18.31
C ALA A 299 10.41 0.10 -17.71
N ARG A 300 9.73 1.10 -18.30
CA ARG A 300 9.70 2.47 -17.74
C ARG A 300 8.97 2.53 -16.40
N PHE A 301 7.86 1.81 -16.27
CA PHE A 301 7.11 1.72 -15.02
C PHE A 301 8.00 1.21 -13.89
N ARG A 302 8.81 0.16 -14.13
CA ARG A 302 9.77 -0.34 -13.12
C ARG A 302 10.75 0.73 -12.67
N GLN A 303 11.32 1.49 -13.60
CA GLN A 303 12.25 2.58 -13.27
C GLN A 303 11.55 3.69 -12.47
N GLN A 304 10.34 4.07 -12.86
CA GLN A 304 9.54 5.08 -12.15
C GLN A 304 9.19 4.61 -10.73
N GLN A 305 8.75 3.37 -10.58
CA GLN A 305 8.43 2.77 -9.28
C GLN A 305 9.65 2.80 -8.34
N PHE A 306 10.83 2.44 -8.84
CA PHE A 306 12.07 2.52 -8.06
C PHE A 306 12.36 3.95 -7.56
N VAL A 307 12.31 4.95 -8.46
CA VAL A 307 12.55 6.35 -8.10
C VAL A 307 11.51 6.85 -7.09
N LEU A 308 10.25 6.46 -7.27
CA LEU A 308 9.15 6.81 -6.38
C LEU A 308 9.34 6.22 -4.98
N VAL A 309 9.71 4.95 -4.87
CA VAL A 309 9.99 4.30 -3.58
C VAL A 309 11.18 4.95 -2.90
N ALA A 310 12.28 5.18 -3.63
CA ALA A 310 13.48 5.81 -3.09
C ALA A 310 13.23 7.24 -2.60
N THR A 311 12.47 8.03 -3.38
CA THR A 311 12.16 9.41 -3.01
C THR A 311 11.28 9.48 -1.76
N ASP A 312 10.29 8.60 -1.64
CA ASP A 312 9.42 8.57 -0.47
C ASP A 312 10.16 8.07 0.77
N PHE A 313 10.99 7.04 0.63
CA PHE A 313 11.87 6.56 1.70
C PHE A 313 12.70 7.71 2.28
N LEU A 314 13.41 8.46 1.43
CA LEU A 314 14.22 9.60 1.87
C LEU A 314 13.38 10.75 2.46
N ARG A 315 12.16 10.98 1.96
CA ARG A 315 11.26 12.00 2.50
C ARG A 315 10.81 11.65 3.93
N ILE A 316 10.48 10.39 4.18
CA ILE A 316 10.08 9.91 5.51
C ILE A 316 11.23 10.09 6.51
N GLN A 317 12.44 9.70 6.10
CA GLN A 317 13.67 9.89 6.87
C GLN A 317 13.90 11.37 7.23
N GLN A 318 13.78 12.28 6.26
CA GLN A 318 13.88 13.71 6.48
C GLN A 318 12.81 14.25 7.46
N GLN A 319 11.58 13.72 7.37
CA GLN A 319 10.48 14.13 8.24
C GLN A 319 10.69 13.66 9.69
N GLN A 320 11.20 12.45 9.88
CA GLN A 320 11.61 11.95 11.19
C GLN A 320 12.71 12.84 11.80
N GLN A 321 13.72 13.22 11.02
CA GLN A 321 14.75 14.16 11.50
C GLN A 321 14.17 15.52 11.89
N THR A 322 13.20 16.03 11.13
CA THR A 322 12.52 17.30 11.45
C THR A 322 11.77 17.20 12.78
N ILE A 323 11.12 16.06 13.05
CA ILE A 323 10.44 15.79 14.32
C ILE A 323 11.45 15.77 15.47
N LEU A 324 12.59 15.07 15.32
CA LEU A 324 13.66 15.05 16.33
C LEU A 324 14.19 16.47 16.63
N ASN A 325 14.41 17.28 15.60
CA ASN A 325 14.82 18.67 15.77
C ASN A 325 13.77 19.52 16.51
N GLN A 326 12.48 19.33 16.22
CA GLN A 326 11.39 20.01 16.91
C GLN A 326 11.28 19.58 18.37
N GLU A 327 11.44 18.29 18.67
CA GLU A 327 11.46 17.77 20.04
C GLU A 327 12.61 18.37 20.85
N ASN A 328 13.80 18.48 20.25
CA ASN A 328 14.95 19.14 20.87
C ASN A 328 14.69 20.63 21.12
N ASN A 329 14.07 21.35 20.19
CA ASN A 329 13.68 22.75 20.38
C ASN A 329 12.66 22.91 21.54
N ILE A 330 11.64 22.05 21.58
CA ILE A 330 10.65 22.01 22.67
C ILE A 330 11.34 21.79 24.02
N ARG A 331 12.29 20.86 24.09
CA ARG A 331 13.08 20.62 25.31
C ARG A 331 13.83 21.87 25.76
N GLN A 332 14.54 22.54 24.85
CA GLN A 332 15.25 23.79 25.16
C GLN A 332 14.31 24.90 25.63
N LEU A 333 13.12 25.03 25.03
CA LEU A 333 12.11 26.00 25.47
C LEU A 333 11.60 25.69 26.89
N LYS A 334 11.38 24.41 27.22
CA LYS A 334 10.98 23.99 28.57
C LYS A 334 12.05 24.38 29.60
N ASP A 335 13.32 24.08 29.30
CA ASP A 335 14.45 24.45 30.17
C ASP A 335 14.55 25.98 30.37
N GLN A 336 14.32 26.77 29.32
CA GLN A 336 14.33 28.23 29.41
C GLN A 336 13.19 28.76 30.29
N ILE A 337 11.98 28.22 30.14
CA ILE A 337 10.83 28.58 30.97
C ILE A 337 11.12 28.26 32.44
N GLU A 338 11.64 27.06 32.72
CA GLU A 338 12.00 26.65 34.07
C GLU A 338 13.06 27.56 34.68
N GLY A 339 14.12 27.88 33.92
CA GLY A 339 15.16 28.81 34.36
C GLY A 339 14.63 30.21 34.67
N GLN A 340 13.66 30.72 33.89
CA GLN A 340 13.01 32.00 34.16
C GLN A 340 12.13 31.93 35.41
N LEU A 341 11.35 30.86 35.57
CA LEU A 341 10.52 30.64 36.75
C LEU A 341 11.37 30.55 38.02
N PHE A 342 12.52 29.88 37.96
CA PHE A 342 13.46 29.82 39.07
C PHE A 342 13.98 31.21 39.43
N LYS A 343 14.42 32.01 38.45
CA LYS A 343 14.85 33.40 38.66
C LYS A 343 13.74 34.27 39.25
N SER A 344 12.50 34.10 38.83
CA SER A 344 11.34 34.80 39.38
C SER A 344 11.00 34.39 40.82
N ARG A 345 11.31 33.15 41.21
CA ARG A 345 11.12 32.66 42.59
C ARG A 345 12.21 33.12 43.55
N LEU A 346 13.42 33.39 43.05
CA LEU A 346 14.49 33.93 43.87
C LEU A 346 14.09 35.32 44.38
N PRO A 347 14.14 35.58 45.70
CA PRO A 347 13.82 36.90 46.22
C PRO A 347 14.77 37.93 45.63
N VAL A 348 14.22 38.98 45.01
CA VAL A 348 15.00 40.04 44.38
C VAL A 348 15.95 40.65 45.41
N GLY A 349 17.25 40.64 45.12
CA GLY A 349 18.29 41.24 45.95
C GLY A 349 18.14 42.76 46.10
N ALA A 350 19.15 43.42 46.67
CA ALA A 350 19.08 44.84 46.94
C ALA A 350 18.96 45.66 45.63
N VAL A 351 17.93 46.51 45.53
CA VAL A 351 17.72 47.40 44.35
C VAL A 351 18.12 48.82 44.76
N SER A 352 18.89 49.49 43.92
CA SER A 352 19.39 50.84 44.17
C SER A 352 19.03 51.80 43.05
N GLU A 353 18.66 53.03 43.39
CA GLU A 353 18.43 54.12 42.42
C GLU A 353 19.20 55.39 42.81
N SER A 354 19.65 56.15 41.82
CA SER A 354 20.38 57.40 42.05
C SER A 354 19.41 58.57 42.30
N ILE A 355 19.73 59.37 43.32
CA ILE A 355 19.02 60.59 43.68
C ILE A 355 19.90 61.80 43.36
N PRO A 356 19.49 62.65 42.41
CA PRO A 356 20.24 63.84 42.00
C PRO A 356 20.39 64.89 43.12
N GLN A 357 19.44 64.97 44.05
CA GLN A 357 19.40 65.94 45.14
C GLN A 357 18.84 65.27 46.40
N ILE A 358 19.66 65.16 47.45
CA ILE A 358 19.20 64.65 48.76
C ILE A 358 18.45 65.76 49.50
N PRO A 359 17.22 65.51 49.99
CA PRO A 359 16.48 66.46 50.83
C PRO A 359 17.22 66.79 52.14
N GLU A 360 17.23 68.07 52.55
CA GLU A 360 17.80 68.51 53.83
C GLU A 360 16.96 67.99 55.01
N GLY A 361 17.59 67.37 56.01
CA GLY A 361 16.92 66.89 57.23
C GLY A 361 16.28 65.50 57.18
N LEU A 362 16.70 64.64 56.25
CA LEU A 362 16.14 63.29 56.05
C LEU A 362 16.17 62.44 57.34
N GLN A 363 15.01 62.19 57.94
CA GLN A 363 14.83 61.24 59.02
C GLN A 363 14.11 60.00 58.50
N ILE A 364 14.78 58.86 58.52
CA ILE A 364 14.18 57.58 58.10
C ILE A 364 13.25 57.11 59.23
N PRO A 365 11.94 56.94 58.96
CA PRO A 365 10.98 56.46 59.95
C PRO A 365 11.38 55.09 60.52
N GLU A 366 11.07 54.83 61.79
CA GLU A 366 11.31 53.56 62.49
C GLU A 366 10.96 52.29 61.66
N PRO A 367 9.83 52.22 60.91
CA PRO A 367 9.51 51.04 60.10
C PRO A 367 10.44 50.77 58.91
N LEU A 368 11.24 51.77 58.48
CA LEU A 368 12.14 51.68 57.33
C LEU A 368 13.63 51.61 57.73
N GLN A 369 13.94 51.76 59.02
CA GLN A 369 15.32 51.68 59.52
C GLN A 369 15.90 50.27 59.29
N GLY A 370 17.08 50.22 58.65
CA GLY A 370 17.75 48.97 58.27
C GLY A 370 17.24 48.34 56.96
N LYS A 371 16.06 48.74 56.46
CA LYS A 371 15.47 48.25 55.20
C LYS A 371 15.77 49.17 54.00
N LEU A 372 15.75 50.48 54.23
CA LEU A 372 16.10 51.52 53.26
C LEU A 372 17.42 52.18 53.67
N VAL A 373 18.44 52.09 52.82
CA VAL A 373 19.76 52.70 53.04
C VAL A 373 19.93 53.85 52.06
N VAL A 374 20.17 55.05 52.57
CA VAL A 374 20.51 56.22 51.76
C VAL A 374 21.99 56.50 51.91
N GLU A 375 22.76 56.27 50.85
CA GLU A 375 24.20 56.51 50.83
C GLU A 375 24.49 57.86 50.16
N VAL A 376 25.15 58.76 50.89
CA VAL A 376 25.50 60.09 50.40
C VAL A 376 26.85 60.00 49.70
N GLN A 377 26.91 60.34 48.42
CA GLN A 377 28.20 60.42 47.70
C GLN A 377 28.82 61.81 47.90
N PRO A 378 30.04 61.90 48.48
CA PRO A 378 30.76 63.16 48.57
C PRO A 378 31.32 63.55 47.20
N GLY A 379 30.50 64.23 46.40
CA GLY A 379 30.90 64.81 45.12
C GLY A 379 31.24 66.30 45.26
N ASN A 380 32.11 66.81 44.39
CA ASN A 380 32.51 68.22 44.28
C ASN A 380 31.38 69.14 43.73
N LYS A 381 30.11 68.71 43.80
CA LYS A 381 28.93 69.42 43.31
C LYS A 381 28.26 70.20 44.46
N PRO A 382 27.62 71.35 44.20
CA PRO A 382 27.00 72.19 45.23
C PRO A 382 25.82 71.54 45.98
N GLN A 383 25.36 70.37 45.54
CA GLN A 383 24.31 69.59 46.20
C GLN A 383 24.77 68.12 46.28
N PRO A 384 24.63 67.47 47.45
CA PRO A 384 25.02 66.07 47.63
C PRO A 384 24.11 65.17 46.79
N THR A 385 24.72 64.34 45.94
CA THR A 385 24.05 63.26 45.21
C THR A 385 24.02 62.01 46.09
N GLY A 386 22.93 61.25 46.05
CA GLY A 386 22.75 60.05 46.88
C GLY A 386 22.37 58.81 46.08
N LEU A 387 22.50 57.65 46.71
CA LEU A 387 21.94 56.38 46.25
C LEU A 387 20.95 55.90 47.29
N VAL A 388 19.73 55.58 46.87
CA VAL A 388 18.73 54.93 47.73
C VAL A 388 18.69 53.46 47.38
N ARG A 389 18.96 52.62 48.38
CA ARG A 389 19.03 51.17 48.26
C ARG A 389 18.02 50.52 49.19
N TRP A 390 17.17 49.66 48.64
CA TRP A 390 16.33 48.77 49.41
C TRP A 390 17.03 47.43 49.58
N THR A 391 17.24 46.98 50.82
CA THR A 391 18.07 45.80 51.14
C THR A 391 17.26 44.56 51.47
N GLN A 392 15.94 44.67 51.69
CA GLN A 392 15.14 43.50 52.04
C GLN A 392 14.78 42.61 50.84
N PRO A 393 14.90 41.29 51.00
CA PRO A 393 14.34 40.31 50.07
C PRO A 393 12.80 40.26 50.22
N GLY A 394 12.08 40.40 49.10
CA GLY A 394 10.61 40.32 49.07
C GLY A 394 9.92 41.57 48.47
N PRO A 395 8.59 41.50 48.25
CA PRO A 395 7.80 42.64 47.78
C PRO A 395 7.72 43.73 48.85
N ILE A 396 7.71 45.00 48.43
CA ILE A 396 7.51 46.15 49.32
C ILE A 396 6.02 46.19 49.66
N SER A 397 5.67 46.20 50.95
CA SER A 397 4.26 46.28 51.35
C SER A 397 3.65 47.64 50.99
N ASP A 398 2.33 47.71 50.81
CA ASP A 398 1.68 48.99 50.48
C ASP A 398 1.84 50.03 51.62
N GLU A 399 1.98 49.58 52.86
CA GLU A 399 2.30 50.41 54.02
C GLU A 399 3.74 50.95 53.94
N GLU A 400 4.70 50.12 53.53
CA GLU A 400 6.09 50.52 53.33
C GLU A 400 6.25 51.48 52.15
N LYS A 401 5.48 51.29 51.06
CA LYS A 401 5.46 52.21 49.92
C LYS A 401 4.97 53.60 50.32
N GLN A 402 3.90 53.67 51.12
CA GLN A 402 3.40 54.93 51.65
C GLN A 402 4.38 55.59 52.62
N ALA A 403 4.98 54.82 53.52
CA ALA A 403 6.00 55.31 54.44
C ALA A 403 7.23 55.87 53.71
N MET A 404 7.66 55.23 52.61
CA MET A 404 8.78 55.67 51.77
C MET A 404 8.50 56.99 51.04
N LEU A 405 7.28 57.14 50.49
CA LEU A 405 6.86 58.38 49.83
C LEU A 405 6.69 59.53 50.82
N ALA A 406 6.32 59.23 52.08
CA ALA A 406 6.15 60.21 53.15
C ALA A 406 7.47 60.71 53.77
N VAL A 407 8.62 60.10 53.44
CA VAL A 407 9.93 60.54 53.97
C VAL A 407 10.32 61.93 53.46
N SER A 408 9.93 62.29 52.24
CA SER A 408 10.21 63.62 51.68
C SER A 408 9.26 64.00 50.55
N ASP A 409 8.79 65.25 50.59
CA ASP A 409 7.98 65.88 49.53
C ASP A 409 8.79 66.35 48.32
N SER A 410 10.12 66.13 48.30
CA SER A 410 10.96 66.54 47.18
C SER A 410 10.57 65.81 45.89
N PRO A 411 10.37 66.52 44.76
CA PRO A 411 10.03 65.90 43.48
C PRO A 411 11.06 64.88 43.00
N THR A 412 12.35 65.08 43.30
CA THR A 412 13.44 64.18 42.93
C THR A 412 13.44 62.89 43.76
N TRP A 413 13.03 62.97 45.02
CA TRP A 413 12.89 61.81 45.92
C TRP A 413 11.70 60.94 45.51
N GLN A 414 10.53 61.56 45.30
CA GLN A 414 9.33 60.83 44.88
C GLN A 414 9.53 60.15 43.52
N ALA A 415 10.25 60.78 42.59
CA ALA A 415 10.61 60.17 41.31
C ALA A 415 11.52 58.94 41.49
N ALA A 416 12.59 59.05 42.28
CA ALA A 416 13.52 57.95 42.53
C ALA A 416 12.86 56.77 43.24
N ILE A 417 11.97 57.03 44.21
CA ILE A 417 11.24 55.97 44.93
C ILE A 417 10.21 55.28 44.04
N ARG A 418 9.45 56.03 43.22
CA ARG A 418 8.53 55.42 42.24
C ARG A 418 9.29 54.58 41.22
N GLN A 419 10.49 55.01 40.83
CA GLN A 419 11.34 54.23 39.94
C GLN A 419 11.88 52.96 40.63
N LEU A 420 12.23 53.04 41.92
CA LEU A 420 12.59 51.87 42.74
C LEU A 420 11.42 50.86 42.86
N PHE A 421 10.19 51.35 43.05
CA PHE A 421 8.99 50.51 42.99
C PHE A 421 8.84 49.85 41.63
N SER A 422 9.03 50.60 40.55
CA SER A 422 8.96 50.05 39.19
C SER A 422 10.02 48.98 38.91
N TYR A 423 11.21 49.06 39.51
CA TYR A 423 12.22 48.00 39.38
C TYR A 423 11.86 46.74 40.17
N LYS A 424 11.30 46.88 41.38
CA LYS A 424 10.85 45.74 42.19
C LYS A 424 9.58 45.09 41.64
N GLU A 425 8.65 45.87 41.07
CA GLU A 425 7.39 45.38 40.49
C GLU A 425 7.54 44.95 39.02
N GLY A 426 8.35 45.65 38.22
CA GLY A 426 8.59 45.37 36.79
C GLY A 426 9.42 44.12 36.51
N GLN A 427 10.18 43.62 37.50
CA GLN A 427 10.82 42.30 37.41
C GLN A 427 9.88 41.13 37.72
N GLN A 428 8.68 41.40 38.27
CA GLN A 428 7.66 40.37 38.49
C GLN A 428 6.71 40.17 37.29
N THR A 429 6.80 41.01 36.25
CA THR A 429 5.91 40.88 35.09
C THR A 429 6.34 39.69 34.22
N ASN A 430 5.61 38.59 34.41
CA ASN A 430 5.65 37.30 33.72
C ASN A 430 5.43 37.36 32.19
N LEU A 431 5.58 38.52 31.54
CA LEU A 431 5.36 38.67 30.10
C LEU A 431 6.34 37.81 29.30
N ASN A 432 7.62 37.79 29.68
CA ASN A 432 8.62 36.94 29.03
C ASN A 432 8.29 35.45 29.20
N THR A 433 7.88 35.04 30.40
CA THR A 433 7.43 33.66 30.66
C THR A 433 6.20 33.32 29.84
N ALA A 434 5.19 34.21 29.79
CA ALA A 434 3.99 34.01 29.00
C ALA A 434 4.28 33.93 27.49
N GLN A 435 5.19 34.74 26.97
CA GLN A 435 5.66 34.68 25.59
C GLN A 435 6.38 33.35 25.29
N LEU A 436 7.24 32.88 26.21
CA LEU A 436 7.89 31.58 26.06
C LEU A 436 6.87 30.43 26.12
N THR A 437 5.87 30.50 27.00
CA THR A 437 4.77 29.52 27.04
C THR A 437 3.95 29.52 25.76
N SER A 438 3.68 30.70 25.16
CA SER A 438 3.03 30.77 23.83
C SER A 438 3.86 30.05 22.77
N ARG A 439 5.17 30.34 22.72
CA ARG A 439 6.10 29.68 21.79
C ARG A 439 6.17 28.17 22.02
N LEU A 440 6.13 27.72 23.27
CA LEU A 440 6.08 26.29 23.61
C LEU A 440 4.79 25.64 23.06
N ASN A 441 3.64 26.25 23.30
CA ASN A 441 2.35 25.75 22.80
C ASN A 441 2.33 25.67 21.27
N GLU A 442 2.87 26.69 20.59
CA GLU A 442 3.02 26.71 19.13
C GLU A 442 3.95 25.58 18.65
N ALA A 443 5.08 25.37 19.33
CA ALA A 443 6.02 24.30 19.01
C ALA A 443 5.41 22.91 19.24
N GLU A 444 4.68 22.69 20.33
CA GLU A 444 3.97 21.43 20.60
C GLU A 444 2.86 21.17 19.57
N SER A 445 2.10 22.19 19.16
CA SER A 445 1.13 22.08 18.07
C SER A 445 1.78 21.73 16.73
N SER A 446 2.93 22.35 16.41
CA SER A 446 3.73 22.03 15.24
C SER A 446 4.26 20.58 15.27
N LEU A 447 4.69 20.09 16.44
CA LEU A 447 5.13 18.71 16.63
C LEU A 447 3.99 17.71 16.37
N LEU A 448 2.81 17.94 16.94
CA LEU A 448 1.64 17.08 16.71
C LEU A 448 1.21 17.07 15.24
N THR A 449 1.34 18.20 14.56
CA THR A 449 1.07 18.31 13.12
C THR A 449 2.11 17.56 12.30
N SER A 450 3.39 17.69 12.64
CA SER A 450 4.49 16.99 11.96
C SER A 450 4.40 15.47 12.14
N ARG A 451 4.01 14.99 13.33
CA ARG A 451 3.75 13.57 13.62
C ARG A 451 2.57 13.01 12.85
N ARG A 452 1.44 13.74 12.77
CA ARG A 452 0.28 13.33 11.97
C ARG A 452 0.66 13.23 10.49
N ALA A 453 1.33 14.25 9.97
CA ALA A 453 1.82 14.22 8.59
C ALA A 453 2.78 13.04 8.35
N LEU A 454 3.60 12.65 9.34
CA LEU A 454 4.51 11.50 9.20
C LEU A 454 3.69 10.21 9.05
N ASN A 455 2.67 10.01 9.89
CA ASN A 455 1.79 8.86 9.79
C ASN A 455 1.07 8.82 8.43
N ASP A 456 0.56 9.95 7.94
CA ASP A 456 -0.09 10.03 6.62
C ASP A 456 0.89 9.65 5.49
N THR A 457 2.15 10.12 5.58
CA THR A 457 3.19 9.75 4.60
C THR A 457 3.61 8.29 4.68
N LEU A 458 3.68 7.73 5.90
CA LEU A 458 3.97 6.32 6.11
C LEU A 458 2.85 5.44 5.55
N ASP A 459 1.59 5.82 5.74
CA ASP A 459 0.46 5.07 5.19
C ASP A 459 0.42 5.13 3.66
N ALA A 460 0.67 6.30 3.07
CA ALA A 460 0.82 6.42 1.62
C ALA A 460 2.00 5.59 1.08
N PHE A 461 3.09 5.51 1.84
CA PHE A 461 4.25 4.70 1.50
C PHE A 461 3.95 3.21 1.60
N LYS A 462 3.28 2.74 2.67
CA LYS A 462 2.81 1.35 2.81
C LYS A 462 1.95 0.95 1.61
N LEU A 463 0.99 1.79 1.20
CA LEU A 463 0.17 1.54 0.03
C LEU A 463 1.03 1.39 -1.25
N ARG A 464 2.06 2.23 -1.42
CA ARG A 464 3.00 2.13 -2.55
C ARG A 464 3.83 0.84 -2.52
N LEU A 465 4.22 0.38 -1.32
CA LEU A 465 4.86 -0.92 -1.13
C LEU A 465 3.90 -2.09 -1.35
N GLY A 466 2.60 -1.83 -1.54
CA GLY A 466 1.58 -2.87 -1.64
C GLY A 466 1.21 -3.47 -0.29
N LEU A 467 1.57 -2.84 0.82
CA LEU A 467 1.25 -3.28 2.18
C LEU A 467 -0.06 -2.65 2.69
N PRO A 468 -0.81 -3.35 3.56
CA PRO A 468 -1.94 -2.77 4.28
C PRO A 468 -1.50 -1.65 5.24
N THR A 469 -2.37 -0.65 5.48
CA THR A 469 -2.04 0.51 6.34
C THR A 469 -1.92 0.15 7.82
N ASN A 470 -2.61 -0.90 8.26
CA ASN A 470 -2.56 -1.38 9.64
C ASN A 470 -1.29 -2.18 9.98
N VAL A 471 -0.43 -2.49 9.00
CA VAL A 471 0.90 -3.07 9.27
C VAL A 471 1.82 -2.00 9.86
N SER A 472 2.54 -2.35 10.92
CA SER A 472 3.56 -1.48 11.51
C SER A 472 4.88 -1.68 10.79
N ILE A 473 5.48 -0.60 10.30
CA ILE A 473 6.78 -0.62 9.64
C ILE A 473 7.74 0.32 10.37
N GLN A 474 8.99 -0.10 10.50
CA GLN A 474 10.08 0.76 10.95
C GLN A 474 11.13 0.82 9.84
N LEU A 475 11.56 2.02 9.47
CA LEU A 475 12.61 2.19 8.47
C LEU A 475 13.97 2.15 9.15
N ASP A 476 14.95 1.54 8.49
CA ASP A 476 16.34 1.65 8.91
C ASP A 476 16.83 3.10 8.74
N LEU A 477 17.30 3.68 9.84
CA LEU A 477 17.80 5.06 9.89
C LEU A 477 19.32 5.13 9.71
N SER A 478 20.02 4.01 9.57
CA SER A 478 21.49 3.95 9.50
C SER A 478 22.11 4.89 8.46
N PHE A 479 21.40 5.21 7.38
CA PHE A 479 21.84 6.16 6.36
C PHE A 479 21.93 7.62 6.86
N LEU A 480 21.17 7.96 7.90
CA LEU A 480 21.15 9.29 8.52
C LEU A 480 22.25 9.49 9.57
N ASP A 481 22.88 8.43 10.08
CA ASP A 481 23.91 8.51 11.13
C ASP A 481 25.05 9.47 10.73
N GLN A 482 25.42 9.49 9.44
CA GLN A 482 26.46 10.40 8.92
C GLN A 482 26.07 11.89 8.93
N PHE A 483 24.77 12.20 9.05
CA PHE A 483 24.21 13.55 9.05
C PHE A 483 23.70 13.97 10.43
N GLU A 484 23.73 13.09 11.42
CA GLU A 484 23.31 13.39 12.78
C GLU A 484 24.41 14.22 13.47
N SER A 485 24.29 15.55 13.44
CA SER A 485 25.27 16.45 14.07
C SER A 485 25.19 16.46 15.60
N ILE A 486 24.14 15.88 16.18
CA ILE A 486 23.91 15.80 17.63
C ILE A 486 23.44 14.39 17.97
N GLU A 487 24.33 13.60 18.56
CA GLU A 487 24.05 12.21 18.93
C GLU A 487 22.93 12.12 19.98
N LYS A 488 21.93 11.27 19.74
CA LYS A 488 20.82 11.03 20.67
C LYS A 488 21.28 10.64 22.08
N ALA A 489 22.33 9.83 22.18
CA ALA A 489 22.91 9.42 23.47
C ALA A 489 23.46 10.62 24.27
N LEU A 490 24.05 11.62 23.61
CA LEU A 490 24.52 12.84 24.26
C LEU A 490 23.36 13.67 24.82
N ILE A 491 22.24 13.71 24.10
CA ILE A 491 21.02 14.38 24.52
C ILE A 491 20.41 13.69 25.76
N GLU A 492 20.40 12.37 25.80
CA GLU A 492 19.93 11.60 26.96
C GLU A 492 20.84 11.83 28.18
N ALA A 493 22.16 11.70 28.01
CA ALA A 493 23.13 11.92 29.08
C ALA A 493 23.07 13.35 29.65
N THR A 494 22.95 14.38 28.80
CA THR A 494 22.80 15.77 29.26
C THR A 494 21.49 16.00 30.02
N THR A 495 20.43 15.26 29.69
CA THR A 495 19.15 15.34 30.40
C THR A 495 19.25 14.70 31.77
N GLU A 496 19.87 13.53 31.89
CA GLU A 496 20.15 12.89 33.19
C GLU A 496 21.01 13.78 34.09
N LEU A 497 22.03 14.41 33.52
CA LEU A 497 22.93 15.30 34.27
C LEU A 497 22.19 16.53 34.80
N LYS A 498 21.28 17.12 33.99
CA LYS A 498 20.42 18.22 34.42
C LYS A 498 19.42 17.81 35.50
N GLN A 499 18.79 16.64 35.35
CA GLN A 499 17.87 16.07 36.35
C GLN A 499 18.59 15.93 37.70
N PHE A 500 19.79 15.36 37.69
CA PHE A 500 20.64 15.25 38.86
C PHE A 500 21.01 16.61 39.46
N GLN A 501 21.41 17.58 38.63
CA GLN A 501 21.70 18.96 39.08
C GLN A 501 20.48 19.62 39.74
N TYR A 502 19.28 19.38 39.20
CA TYR A 502 18.04 19.90 39.78
C TYR A 502 17.77 19.29 41.16
N GLU A 503 17.86 17.98 41.29
CA GLU A 503 17.67 17.26 42.56
C GLU A 503 18.68 17.72 43.63
N MET A 504 19.95 17.88 43.24
CA MET A 504 21.00 18.43 44.10
C MET A 504 20.79 19.91 44.43
N GLY A 505 20.34 20.73 43.48
CA GLY A 505 20.07 22.14 43.70
C GLY A 505 18.92 22.38 44.69
N VAL A 506 17.85 21.57 44.61
CA VAL A 506 16.71 21.65 45.54
C VAL A 506 17.12 21.25 46.95
N THR A 507 17.93 20.20 47.10
CA THR A 507 18.43 19.77 48.43
C THR A 507 19.36 20.80 49.05
N ILE A 508 20.23 21.44 48.26
CA ILE A 508 21.10 22.52 48.72
C ILE A 508 20.26 23.76 49.10
N ALA A 509 19.27 24.14 48.29
CA ALA A 509 18.40 25.28 48.56
C ALA A 509 17.49 25.06 49.78
N ALA A 510 17.05 23.82 50.04
CA ALA A 510 16.27 23.45 51.22
C ALA A 510 17.11 23.43 52.52
N GLY A 511 18.43 23.44 52.44
CA GLY A 511 19.37 23.38 53.57
C GLY A 511 19.94 24.73 54.03
N VAL A 512 19.49 25.87 53.52
CA VAL A 512 20.13 27.17 53.81
C VAL A 512 19.61 27.80 55.11
N ASP A 513 20.16 27.33 56.23
CA ASP A 513 20.71 28.19 57.28
C ASP A 513 22.23 28.22 57.07
N GLY A 514 22.69 29.09 56.16
CA GLY A 514 24.12 29.22 55.80
C GLY A 514 24.38 28.84 54.34
N ALA A 515 24.57 29.85 53.49
CA ALA A 515 24.89 29.65 52.08
C ALA A 515 26.27 28.98 51.92
N PRO A 516 26.41 27.94 51.07
CA PRO A 516 27.73 27.44 50.70
C PRO A 516 28.43 28.44 49.76
N GLU A 517 29.76 28.55 49.88
CA GLU A 517 30.60 29.38 49.00
C GLU A 517 30.46 28.95 47.54
N TYR A 518 29.94 29.84 46.70
CA TYR A 518 29.76 29.67 45.25
C TYR A 518 31.08 29.74 44.45
N SER A 519 32.25 29.67 45.09
CA SER A 519 33.56 29.75 44.43
C SER A 519 33.94 28.47 43.66
N ALA A 520 33.32 27.33 43.97
CA ALA A 520 33.65 26.05 43.34
C ALA A 520 32.90 25.77 42.01
N LEU A 521 31.86 26.53 41.67
CA LEU A 521 31.05 26.31 40.46
C LEU A 521 31.44 27.18 39.26
N GLN A 522 32.42 28.08 39.41
CA GLN A 522 32.96 28.87 38.28
C GLN A 522 34.06 28.15 37.48
N ALA A 523 34.43 26.93 37.84
CA ALA A 523 35.58 26.22 37.27
C ALA A 523 35.24 25.00 36.39
N TYR A 524 33.98 24.82 35.97
CA TYR A 524 33.58 23.75 35.04
C TYR A 524 32.73 24.27 33.89
#